data_AF-A0A9N9APU3-F1
#
_entry.id   AF-A0A9N9APU3-F1
#
_cell.length_a   1.000
_cell.length_b   1.000
_cell.length_c   1.000
_cell.angle_alpha   90.00
_cell.angle_beta   90.00
_cell.angle_gamma   90.00
#
_symmetry.space_group_name_H-M   'P 1'
#
loop_
_entity.id
_entity.type
_entity.pdbx_description
1 polymer ?
#
loop_
_entity_poly.entity_id
_entity_poly.type
_entity_poly.pdbx_seq_one_letter_code
_entity_poly.pdbx_strand_id
1 'polypeptide(L)'
;MRNDNNNQSDYGTRNNDNDFSHKPTRDKIDLPGTEPRVFKILLLGGTGTGKSTIINTMTNYFLDGTLDEPKIVIPSKYYKVTEKGIVEILQIFYMDNQAFCTNPEIWKDDESERHTVQFHWDKSIKTIGNLLKEITKLSATSTQAFENMRDFRNKIKSEIVKVTQDIANIQKVQDALDAAQKALQKTGDQKKSFANYTKTESIKLKKIVRVDYHSTVCTLHLTKDIVCHEGCGLSEVTVSGTDHFLSCYCMGSNQLCKECGCGPKSHFHDKVKLVEETKTMNKVLEDMKAQYDNANQQHQKYSSDANNYQSSLANLQAAANAKYEYIHKLCLDLSKICSRFNFVDELHANIESMRQDARTIQNINLRKNAEMEIQRLEKLANDLSLKRGRTFK
;
A
#
# COMPACT_ATOMS: atom_id res chain seq x y z
N MET A 1 18.63 37.57 69.26
CA MET A 1 17.56 38.05 70.16
C MET A 1 16.54 38.72 69.25
N ARG A 2 15.36 38.12 68.95
CA ARG A 2 14.10 38.22 69.72
C ARG A 2 13.92 39.65 70.26
N ASN A 3 12.85 40.40 70.00
CA ASN A 3 11.46 40.04 69.73
C ASN A 3 10.68 41.25 69.17
N ASP A 4 9.63 40.94 68.40
CA ASP A 4 8.25 41.44 68.44
C ASP A 4 7.94 42.93 68.69
N ASN A 5 7.08 43.48 67.82
CA ASN A 5 6.11 44.48 68.24
C ASN A 5 4.74 44.28 67.58
N ASN A 6 3.73 44.29 68.45
CA ASN A 6 2.31 44.07 68.25
C ASN A 6 1.60 45.24 67.54
N ASN A 7 0.67 44.88 66.66
CA ASN A 7 -0.77 45.11 66.76
C ASN A 7 -1.28 46.38 67.49
N GLN A 8 -1.96 47.26 66.72
CA GLN A 8 -3.43 47.45 66.75
C GLN A 8 -3.94 48.91 66.85
N SER A 9 -4.87 49.19 65.93
CA SER A 9 -5.97 50.18 65.89
C SER A 9 -5.67 51.67 65.91
N ASP A 10 -6.14 52.35 64.86
CA ASP A 10 -6.81 53.64 65.05
C ASP A 10 -8.07 53.73 64.17
N TYR A 11 -9.16 54.14 64.81
CA TYR A 11 -10.50 54.31 64.24
C TYR A 11 -10.60 55.71 63.61
N GLY A 12 -11.09 55.79 62.37
CA GLY A 12 -11.33 57.06 61.68
C GLY A 12 -12.57 57.00 60.78
N THR A 13 -13.72 57.31 61.40
CA THR A 13 -14.94 57.97 60.89
C THR A 13 -15.31 57.84 59.40
N ARG A 14 -16.36 57.06 59.13
CA ARG A 14 -17.12 57.03 57.87
C ARG A 14 -18.00 58.27 57.75
N ASN A 15 -17.79 59.10 56.74
CA ASN A 15 -18.81 60.02 56.25
C ASN A 15 -19.64 59.31 55.17
N ASN A 16 -20.92 59.16 55.46
CA ASN A 16 -21.97 58.82 54.52
C ASN A 16 -22.29 60.05 53.67
N ASP A 17 -22.10 59.95 52.35
CA ASP A 17 -22.88 60.72 51.40
C ASP A 17 -23.38 59.74 50.32
N ASN A 18 -24.62 59.32 50.52
CA ASN A 18 -25.41 58.54 49.58
C ASN A 18 -26.03 59.51 48.56
N ASP A 19 -25.56 59.46 47.31
CA ASP A 19 -26.41 59.77 46.15
C ASP A 19 -26.00 58.90 44.96
N PHE A 20 -26.56 57.68 44.91
CA PHE A 20 -26.48 56.79 43.75
C PHE A 20 -27.88 56.59 43.18
N SER A 21 -28.46 57.68 42.66
CA SER A 21 -29.67 57.67 41.84
C SER A 21 -29.38 57.70 40.32
N HIS A 22 -28.17 57.31 39.89
CA HIS A 22 -27.83 57.19 38.46
C HIS A 22 -28.07 55.78 37.93
N LYS A 23 -29.16 55.58 37.17
CA LYS A 23 -29.30 54.46 36.25
C LYS A 23 -28.13 54.51 35.25
N PRO A 24 -27.36 53.43 35.05
CA PRO A 24 -26.31 53.44 34.04
C PRO A 24 -26.96 53.58 32.66
N THR A 25 -26.74 54.72 32.00
CA THR A 25 -27.05 54.89 30.59
C THR A 25 -26.28 53.85 29.80
N ARG A 26 -26.99 52.92 29.17
CA ARG A 26 -26.42 51.94 28.27
C ARG A 26 -26.02 52.67 27.00
N ASP A 27 -24.75 53.03 26.88
CA ASP A 27 -24.20 53.48 25.62
C ASP A 27 -24.30 52.32 24.64
N LYS A 28 -25.34 52.32 23.80
CA LYS A 28 -25.34 51.52 22.58
C LYS A 28 -24.06 51.88 21.85
N ILE A 29 -23.27 50.86 21.51
CA ILE A 29 -22.04 51.04 20.74
C ILE A 29 -22.46 51.45 19.33
N ASP A 30 -22.83 52.71 19.15
CA ASP A 30 -22.90 53.35 17.85
C ASP A 30 -21.44 53.57 17.45
N LEU A 31 -20.99 52.85 16.44
CA LEU A 31 -19.72 53.13 15.76
C LEU A 31 -20.04 54.11 14.63
N PRO A 32 -19.87 55.43 14.81
CA PRO A 32 -20.18 56.37 13.75
C PRO A 32 -19.16 56.20 12.61
N GLY A 33 -19.66 56.00 11.38
CA GLY A 33 -18.84 56.03 10.16
C GLY A 33 -18.23 54.72 9.69
N THR A 34 -18.61 53.57 10.24
CA THR A 34 -18.22 52.24 9.71
C THR A 34 -19.40 51.56 9.04
N GLU A 35 -19.20 51.00 7.84
CA GLU A 35 -20.22 50.14 7.21
C GLU A 35 -20.70 49.05 8.18
N PRO A 36 -21.99 48.65 8.14
CA PRO A 36 -22.53 47.63 9.02
C PRO A 36 -21.70 46.34 8.94
N ARG A 37 -20.93 46.04 10.00
CA ARG A 37 -20.14 44.80 10.08
C ARG A 37 -20.98 43.71 10.72
N VAL A 38 -21.18 42.61 9.99
CA VAL A 38 -21.83 41.41 10.53
C VAL A 38 -20.77 40.54 11.22
N PHE A 39 -20.89 40.38 12.53
CA PHE A 39 -20.04 39.47 13.31
C PHE A 39 -20.76 38.13 13.52
N LYS A 40 -20.06 37.02 13.22
CA LYS A 40 -20.49 35.68 13.59
C LYS A 40 -19.61 35.21 14.76
N ILE A 41 -20.22 34.90 15.89
CA ILE A 41 -19.52 34.47 17.11
C ILE A 41 -19.74 32.96 17.31
N LEU A 42 -18.66 32.20 17.45
CA LEU A 42 -18.68 30.78 17.79
C LEU A 42 -18.19 30.60 19.24
N LEU A 43 -19.05 30.08 20.12
CA LEU A 43 -18.72 29.77 21.51
C LEU A 43 -18.42 28.27 21.67
N LEU A 44 -17.19 27.94 22.08
CA LEU A 44 -16.73 26.56 22.31
C LEU A 44 -16.41 26.33 23.79
N GLY A 45 -16.76 25.16 24.32
CA GLY A 45 -16.48 24.80 25.72
C GLY A 45 -17.21 23.53 26.17
N GLY A 46 -16.73 22.91 27.25
CA GLY A 46 -17.33 21.70 27.82
C GLY A 46 -18.75 21.89 28.36
N THR A 47 -19.42 20.81 28.73
CA THR A 47 -20.74 20.88 29.38
C THR A 47 -20.61 21.59 30.74
N GLY A 48 -21.56 22.48 31.06
CA GLY A 48 -21.58 23.22 32.33
C GLY A 48 -20.64 24.44 32.42
N THR A 49 -19.89 24.76 31.37
CA THR A 49 -18.89 25.85 31.42
C THR A 49 -19.47 27.26 31.17
N GLY A 50 -20.78 27.47 31.26
CA GLY A 50 -21.37 28.82 31.18
C GLY A 50 -21.82 29.31 29.80
N LYS A 51 -21.80 28.49 28.74
CA LYS A 51 -22.14 28.93 27.36
C LYS A 51 -23.55 29.54 27.26
N SER A 52 -24.55 28.86 27.81
CA SER A 52 -25.96 29.32 27.79
C SER A 52 -26.14 30.62 28.55
N THR A 53 -25.42 30.77 29.66
CA THR A 53 -25.41 31.99 30.46
C THR A 53 -24.83 33.17 29.67
N ILE A 54 -23.73 32.97 28.94
CA ILE A 54 -23.17 34.02 28.07
C ILE A 54 -24.19 34.43 27.01
N ILE A 55 -24.87 33.47 26.36
CA ILE A 55 -25.88 33.75 25.34
C ILE A 55 -27.07 34.52 25.91
N ASN A 56 -27.61 34.11 27.07
CA ASN A 56 -28.68 34.85 27.74
C ASN A 56 -28.20 36.24 28.20
N THR A 57 -26.98 36.38 28.71
CA THR A 57 -26.41 37.68 29.12
C THR A 57 -26.24 38.61 27.91
N MET A 58 -25.75 38.11 26.77
CA MET A 58 -25.67 38.86 25.51
C MET A 58 -27.07 39.28 25.03
N THR A 59 -28.05 38.39 25.12
CA THR A 59 -29.44 38.70 24.76
C THR A 59 -29.99 39.85 25.62
N ASN A 60 -29.76 39.79 26.93
CA ASN A 60 -30.17 40.85 27.85
C ASN A 60 -29.44 42.17 27.57
N TYR A 61 -28.17 42.11 27.17
CA TYR A 61 -27.42 43.29 26.76
C TYR A 61 -28.04 43.95 25.50
N PHE A 62 -28.39 43.17 24.48
CA PHE A 62 -28.90 43.71 23.20
C PHE A 62 -30.39 44.07 23.22
N LEU A 63 -31.21 43.34 23.97
CA LEU A 63 -32.66 43.53 24.06
C LEU A 63 -33.09 44.32 25.30
N ASP A 64 -32.11 44.99 25.91
CA ASP A 64 -32.31 45.86 27.07
C ASP A 64 -32.96 45.20 28.30
N GLY A 65 -32.75 43.89 28.49
CA GLY A 65 -33.31 43.14 29.62
C GLY A 65 -32.85 43.64 30.99
N THR A 66 -33.67 43.44 32.01
CA THR A 66 -33.39 43.82 33.40
C THR A 66 -33.43 42.60 34.31
N LEU A 67 -33.01 42.75 35.57
CA LEU A 67 -33.11 41.65 36.53
C LEU A 67 -34.57 41.25 36.79
N ASP A 68 -35.48 42.23 36.80
CA ASP A 68 -36.92 42.01 37.01
C ASP A 68 -37.64 41.51 35.76
N GLU A 69 -37.12 41.87 34.56
CA GLU A 69 -37.65 41.42 33.27
C GLU A 69 -36.53 40.89 32.35
N PRO A 70 -35.96 39.71 32.67
CA PRO A 70 -34.87 39.15 31.90
C PRO A 70 -35.34 38.57 30.57
N LYS A 71 -34.56 38.80 29.52
CA LYS A 71 -34.75 38.27 28.16
C LYS A 71 -34.04 36.93 28.04
N ILE A 72 -34.78 35.85 27.92
CA ILE A 72 -34.29 34.48 27.99
C ILE A 72 -34.48 33.81 26.64
N VAL A 73 -33.38 33.37 26.03
CA VAL A 73 -33.38 32.62 24.75
C VAL A 73 -33.06 31.15 24.96
N ILE A 74 -32.19 30.82 25.92
CA ILE A 74 -31.91 29.44 26.32
C ILE A 74 -32.54 29.21 27.70
N PRO A 75 -33.45 28.24 27.84
CA PRO A 75 -34.13 28.01 29.11
C PRO A 75 -33.13 27.59 30.19
N SER A 76 -33.38 28.05 31.42
CA SER A 76 -32.67 27.62 32.62
C SER A 76 -33.60 26.83 33.55
N LYS A 77 -33.06 26.22 34.61
CA LYS A 77 -33.88 25.56 35.64
C LYS A 77 -34.94 26.49 36.24
N TYR A 78 -34.65 27.78 36.30
CA TYR A 78 -35.50 28.79 36.94
C TYR A 78 -36.22 29.70 35.93
N TYR A 79 -35.78 29.73 34.67
CA TYR A 79 -36.28 30.66 33.67
C TYR A 79 -36.74 29.96 32.40
N LYS A 80 -37.99 30.23 31.99
CA LYS A 80 -38.52 29.80 30.70
C LYS A 80 -38.09 30.79 29.61
N VAL A 81 -38.04 30.32 28.36
CA VAL A 81 -37.75 31.17 27.19
C VAL A 81 -38.81 32.25 27.06
N THR A 82 -38.38 33.50 26.99
CA THR A 82 -39.23 34.66 26.72
C THR A 82 -39.15 35.05 25.24
N GLU A 83 -37.98 34.91 24.60
CA GLU A 83 -37.75 35.38 23.23
C GLU A 83 -37.78 34.24 22.21
N LYS A 84 -39.01 33.79 21.89
CA LYS A 84 -39.26 32.74 20.91
C LYS A 84 -38.97 33.24 19.48
N GLY A 85 -38.29 32.42 18.67
CA GLY A 85 -38.01 32.72 17.25
C GLY A 85 -36.60 33.25 16.95
N ILE A 86 -35.77 33.50 17.97
CA ILE A 86 -34.38 33.97 17.80
C ILE A 86 -33.39 32.81 17.59
N VAL A 87 -33.74 31.56 17.96
CA VAL A 87 -32.81 30.42 17.94
C VAL A 87 -33.51 29.09 17.60
N GLU A 88 -32.97 28.31 16.67
CA GLU A 88 -33.22 26.87 16.57
C GLU A 88 -32.25 26.14 17.53
N ILE A 89 -32.76 25.69 18.68
CA ILE A 89 -31.93 25.11 19.75
C ILE A 89 -31.85 23.60 19.57
N LEU A 90 -30.67 23.07 19.27
CA LEU A 90 -30.44 21.62 19.12
C LEU A 90 -30.15 20.91 20.45
N GLN A 91 -29.74 21.60 21.52
CA GLN A 91 -29.56 21.03 22.87
C GLN A 91 -29.41 22.12 23.96
N ILE A 92 -29.90 21.84 25.18
CA ILE A 92 -29.91 22.77 26.34
C ILE A 92 -28.93 22.27 27.42
N PHE A 93 -28.12 23.17 27.96
CA PHE A 93 -27.27 22.93 29.14
C PHE A 93 -27.29 24.14 30.09
N TYR A 94 -27.11 23.90 31.39
CA TYR A 94 -27.25 24.89 32.48
C TYR A 94 -25.89 25.38 33.04
N MET A 95 -25.90 26.45 33.86
CA MET A 95 -24.78 27.16 34.60
C MET A 95 -24.22 28.43 33.91
N ASP A 96 -23.59 29.44 34.55
CA ASP A 96 -23.62 29.96 35.94
C ASP A 96 -23.49 31.51 35.90
N ASN A 97 -24.60 32.22 36.07
CA ASN A 97 -24.67 33.61 36.52
C ASN A 97 -25.70 33.56 37.65
N GLN A 98 -25.41 34.14 38.81
CA GLN A 98 -26.32 34.07 39.95
C GLN A 98 -27.74 34.44 39.53
N ALA A 99 -27.93 35.49 38.72
CA ALA A 99 -29.26 35.87 38.23
C ALA A 99 -29.96 34.77 37.41
N PHE A 100 -29.23 33.92 36.67
CA PHE A 100 -29.83 32.85 35.84
C PHE A 100 -29.79 31.45 36.50
N CYS A 101 -29.09 31.32 37.63
CA CYS A 101 -28.74 30.05 38.27
C CYS A 101 -29.11 29.99 39.76
N THR A 102 -29.67 31.06 40.32
CA THR A 102 -30.38 31.04 41.61
C THR A 102 -31.89 31.16 41.38
N ASN A 103 -32.68 30.61 42.30
CA ASN A 103 -34.12 30.76 42.28
C ASN A 103 -34.47 32.22 42.60
N PRO A 104 -35.25 32.93 41.75
CA PRO A 104 -35.66 34.32 41.99
C PRO A 104 -36.27 34.57 43.37
N GLU A 105 -37.03 33.60 43.89
CA GLU A 105 -37.67 33.68 45.20
C GLU A 105 -36.67 33.80 46.37
N ILE A 106 -35.37 33.50 46.15
CA ILE A 106 -34.32 33.63 47.18
C ILE A 106 -33.91 35.09 47.38
N TRP A 107 -33.89 35.89 46.31
CA TRP A 107 -33.34 37.26 46.35
C TRP A 107 -34.38 38.33 46.04
N LYS A 108 -35.58 37.98 45.56
CA LYS A 108 -36.58 38.98 45.17
C LYS A 108 -37.10 39.80 46.35
N ASP A 109 -37.31 39.14 47.49
CA ASP A 109 -37.87 39.73 48.71
C ASP A 109 -36.83 39.94 49.82
N ASP A 110 -35.57 39.56 49.59
CA ASP A 110 -34.43 39.83 50.48
C ASP A 110 -33.58 40.95 49.91
N GLU A 111 -33.57 42.11 50.58
CA GLU A 111 -32.88 43.32 50.10
C GLU A 111 -31.36 43.14 49.97
N SER A 112 -30.73 42.37 50.86
CA SER A 112 -29.29 42.12 50.86
C SER A 112 -28.90 41.19 49.71
N GLU A 113 -29.65 40.11 49.52
CA GLU A 113 -29.45 39.17 48.42
C GLU A 113 -29.78 39.82 47.07
N ARG A 114 -30.84 40.64 47.01
CA ARG A 114 -31.19 41.42 45.80
C ARG A 114 -30.05 42.34 45.39
N HIS A 115 -29.45 43.04 46.35
CA HIS A 115 -28.32 43.95 46.08
C HIS A 115 -27.13 43.19 45.48
N THR A 116 -26.83 42.01 46.03
CA THR A 116 -25.74 41.15 45.55
C THR A 116 -26.00 40.66 44.12
N VAL A 117 -27.19 40.16 43.84
CA VAL A 117 -27.57 39.67 42.50
C VAL A 117 -27.58 40.81 41.47
N GLN A 118 -28.11 41.98 41.84
CA GLN A 118 -28.13 43.18 41.00
C GLN A 118 -26.70 43.66 40.68
N PHE A 119 -25.80 43.68 41.67
CA PHE A 119 -24.39 44.01 41.45
C PHE A 119 -23.73 43.05 40.45
N HIS A 120 -23.96 41.74 40.57
CA HIS A 120 -23.45 40.74 39.64
C HIS A 120 -24.06 40.87 38.23
N TRP A 121 -25.35 41.19 38.15
CA TRP A 121 -26.04 41.49 36.90
C TRP A 121 -25.38 42.67 36.17
N ASP A 122 -25.26 43.82 36.82
CA ASP A 122 -24.70 45.04 36.22
C ASP A 122 -23.24 44.84 35.80
N LYS A 123 -22.47 44.12 36.62
CA LYS A 123 -21.10 43.71 36.27
C LYS A 123 -21.07 42.85 35.01
N SER A 124 -22.01 41.91 34.85
CA SER A 124 -22.09 41.04 33.67
C SER A 124 -22.41 41.83 32.39
N ILE A 125 -23.38 42.75 32.47
CA ILE A 125 -23.77 43.64 31.36
C ILE A 125 -22.61 44.54 30.94
N LYS A 126 -21.92 45.16 31.91
CA LYS A 126 -20.72 45.97 31.67
C LYS A 126 -19.61 45.15 31.02
N THR A 127 -19.42 43.91 31.45
CA THR A 127 -18.40 43.01 30.90
C THR A 127 -18.68 42.65 29.44
N ILE A 128 -19.94 42.39 29.07
CA ILE A 128 -20.33 42.18 27.66
C ILE A 128 -20.09 43.44 26.83
N GLY A 129 -20.45 44.62 27.33
CA GLY A 129 -20.16 45.88 26.63
C GLY A 129 -18.67 46.08 26.36
N ASN A 130 -17.81 45.82 27.35
CA ASN A 130 -16.36 45.86 27.19
C ASN A 130 -15.87 44.83 26.16
N LEU A 131 -16.36 43.59 26.22
CA LEU A 131 -16.01 42.53 25.27
C LEU A 131 -16.34 42.95 23.83
N LEU A 132 -17.54 43.49 23.58
CA LEU A 132 -17.95 43.95 22.26
C LEU A 132 -17.08 45.12 21.78
N LYS A 133 -16.77 46.07 22.66
CA LYS A 133 -15.85 47.17 22.34
C LYS A 133 -14.47 46.66 21.95
N GLU A 134 -13.93 45.65 22.62
CA GLU A 134 -12.67 45.03 22.21
C GLU A 134 -12.79 44.28 20.87
N ILE A 135 -13.89 43.54 20.63
CA ILE A 135 -14.14 42.87 19.35
C ILE A 135 -14.13 43.88 18.18
N THR A 136 -14.70 45.07 18.37
CA THR A 136 -14.73 46.11 17.32
C THR A 136 -13.35 46.68 16.99
N LYS A 137 -12.38 46.57 17.91
CA LYS A 137 -10.97 46.97 17.69
C LYS A 137 -10.15 45.89 17.00
N LEU A 138 -10.64 44.64 16.92
CA LEU A 138 -9.94 43.56 16.24
C LEU A 138 -9.94 43.82 14.73
N SER A 139 -8.76 43.69 14.12
CA SER A 139 -8.63 43.67 12.66
C SER A 139 -8.98 42.29 12.11
N ALA A 140 -9.56 42.26 10.91
CA ALA A 140 -9.76 41.02 10.20
C ALA A 140 -8.39 40.35 9.97
N THR A 141 -8.23 39.15 10.52
CA THR A 141 -7.05 38.32 10.28
C THR A 141 -7.41 37.26 9.25
N SER A 142 -6.56 37.07 8.25
CA SER A 142 -6.80 36.07 7.20
C SER A 142 -6.95 34.67 7.80
N THR A 143 -8.03 33.98 7.43
CA THR A 143 -8.26 32.57 7.79
C THR A 143 -7.58 31.59 6.83
N GLN A 144 -6.78 32.08 5.87
CA GLN A 144 -6.12 31.25 4.85
C GLN A 144 -5.26 30.14 5.49
N ALA A 145 -4.64 30.42 6.65
CA ALA A 145 -3.87 29.43 7.38
C ALA A 145 -4.71 28.19 7.79
N PHE A 146 -5.97 28.38 8.16
CA PHE A 146 -6.88 27.28 8.50
C PHE A 146 -7.32 26.49 7.28
N GLU A 147 -7.56 27.17 6.15
CA GLU A 147 -7.86 26.51 4.88
C GLU A 147 -6.68 25.66 4.42
N ASN A 148 -5.47 26.24 4.40
CA ASN A 148 -4.25 25.52 4.05
C ASN A 148 -4.02 24.32 4.99
N MET A 149 -4.26 24.49 6.30
CA MET A 149 -4.15 23.41 7.28
C MET A 149 -5.11 22.25 6.97
N ARG A 150 -6.38 22.56 6.67
CA ARG A 150 -7.38 21.56 6.27
C ARG A 150 -6.95 20.85 4.99
N ASP A 151 -6.43 21.58 4.02
CA ASP A 151 -6.03 21.03 2.73
C ASP A 151 -4.82 20.11 2.85
N PHE A 152 -3.80 20.50 3.64
CA PHE A 152 -2.67 19.64 3.96
C PHE A 152 -3.11 18.37 4.68
N ARG A 153 -3.98 18.49 5.68
CA ARG A 153 -4.54 17.34 6.41
C ARG A 153 -5.27 16.37 5.46
N ASN A 154 -6.12 16.89 4.58
CA ASN A 154 -6.85 16.09 3.60
C ASN A 154 -5.91 15.41 2.60
N LYS A 155 -4.88 16.13 2.13
CA LYS A 155 -3.85 15.56 1.25
C LYS A 155 -3.08 14.44 1.93
N ILE A 156 -2.63 14.63 3.17
CA ILE A 156 -1.92 13.58 3.94
C ILE A 156 -2.79 12.32 4.03
N LYS A 157 -4.07 12.45 4.41
CA LYS A 157 -5.00 11.31 4.48
C LYS A 157 -5.17 10.62 3.14
N SER A 158 -5.39 11.39 2.08
CA SER A 158 -5.51 10.87 0.71
C SER A 158 -4.27 10.08 0.30
N GLU A 159 -3.07 10.60 0.55
CA GLU A 159 -1.83 9.92 0.18
C GLU A 159 -1.58 8.66 1.01
N ILE A 160 -1.94 8.63 2.29
CA ILE A 160 -1.86 7.41 3.11
C ILE A 160 -2.76 6.32 2.54
N VAL A 161 -4.01 6.64 2.18
CA VAL A 161 -4.93 5.67 1.56
C VAL A 161 -4.37 5.12 0.25
N LYS A 162 -3.73 5.97 -0.56
CA LYS A 162 -3.07 5.54 -1.80
C LYS A 162 -1.89 4.60 -1.53
N VAL A 163 -1.09 4.87 -0.50
CA VAL A 163 0.01 3.98 -0.09
C VAL A 163 -0.51 2.62 0.36
N THR A 164 -1.56 2.58 1.18
CA THR A 164 -2.24 1.33 1.57
C THR A 164 -2.71 0.55 0.33
N GLN A 165 -3.30 1.23 -0.66
CA GLN A 165 -3.73 0.59 -1.90
C GLN A 165 -2.54 0.03 -2.72
N ASP A 166 -1.43 0.75 -2.78
CA ASP A 166 -0.21 0.28 -3.44
C ASP A 166 0.37 -0.95 -2.75
N ILE A 167 0.37 -0.99 -1.41
CA ILE A 167 0.80 -2.17 -0.64
C ILE A 167 -0.05 -3.40 -1.00
N ALA A 168 -1.36 -3.24 -1.08
CA ALA A 168 -2.25 -4.33 -1.50
C ALA A 168 -1.96 -4.80 -2.94
N ASN A 169 -1.63 -3.89 -3.85
CA ASN A 169 -1.26 -4.22 -5.23
C ASN A 169 0.11 -4.91 -5.30
N ILE A 170 1.08 -4.46 -4.50
CA ILE A 170 2.39 -5.09 -4.35
C ILE A 170 2.24 -6.56 -3.93
N GLN A 171 1.38 -6.84 -2.96
CA GLN A 171 1.12 -8.22 -2.52
C GLN A 171 0.55 -9.08 -3.66
N LYS A 172 -0.46 -8.59 -4.39
CA LYS A 172 -1.04 -9.33 -5.53
C LYS A 172 -0.01 -9.65 -6.62
N VAL A 173 0.83 -8.67 -6.97
CA VAL A 173 1.88 -8.87 -7.99
C VAL A 173 2.96 -9.82 -7.48
N GLN A 174 3.29 -9.76 -6.19
CA GLN A 174 4.22 -10.71 -5.57
C GLN A 174 3.67 -12.15 -5.61
N ASP A 175 2.39 -12.36 -5.28
CA ASP A 175 1.76 -13.68 -5.33
C ASP A 175 1.79 -14.25 -6.75
N ALA A 176 1.51 -13.41 -7.75
CA ALA A 176 1.60 -13.78 -9.17
C ALA A 176 3.04 -14.10 -9.60
N LEU A 177 4.03 -13.34 -9.12
CA LEU A 177 5.45 -13.58 -9.36
C LEU A 177 5.89 -14.92 -8.76
N ASP A 178 5.53 -15.21 -7.51
CA ASP A 178 5.89 -16.46 -6.84
C ASP A 178 5.26 -17.67 -7.55
N ALA A 179 4.01 -17.54 -8.00
CA ALA A 179 3.34 -18.56 -8.81
C ALA A 179 4.05 -18.78 -10.15
N ALA A 180 4.41 -17.70 -10.86
CA ALA A 180 5.15 -17.77 -12.11
C ALA A 180 6.53 -18.41 -11.93
N GLN A 181 7.25 -18.07 -10.86
CA GLN A 181 8.56 -18.67 -10.54
C GLN A 181 8.45 -20.16 -10.24
N LYS A 182 7.45 -20.59 -9.46
CA LYS A 182 7.18 -22.03 -9.21
C LYS A 182 6.85 -22.77 -10.51
N ALA A 183 6.02 -22.17 -11.37
CA ALA A 183 5.69 -22.75 -12.67
C ALA A 183 6.91 -22.81 -13.61
N LEU A 184 7.77 -21.80 -13.58
CA LEU A 184 9.03 -21.74 -14.32
C LEU A 184 9.98 -22.86 -13.90
N GLN A 185 10.12 -23.09 -12.59
CA GLN A 185 10.92 -24.20 -12.07
C GLN A 185 10.37 -25.55 -12.53
N LYS A 186 9.07 -25.78 -12.35
CA LYS A 186 8.40 -27.04 -12.76
C LYS A 186 8.57 -27.33 -14.26
N THR A 187 8.36 -26.32 -15.11
CA THR A 187 8.54 -26.47 -16.56
C THR A 187 10.00 -26.64 -16.96
N GLY A 188 10.93 -26.05 -16.19
CA GLY A 188 12.37 -26.29 -16.36
C GLY A 188 12.75 -27.74 -16.06
N ASP A 189 12.18 -28.33 -15.01
CA ASP A 189 12.40 -29.73 -14.66
C ASP A 189 11.77 -30.69 -15.69
N GLN A 190 10.55 -30.39 -16.18
CA GLN A 190 9.93 -31.12 -17.28
C GLN A 190 10.75 -31.05 -18.57
N LYS A 191 11.25 -29.87 -18.93
CA LYS A 191 12.12 -29.71 -20.09
C LYS A 191 13.38 -30.58 -19.97
N LYS A 192 13.97 -30.67 -18.78
CA LYS A 192 15.13 -31.55 -18.52
C LYS A 192 14.76 -33.03 -18.62
N SER A 193 13.60 -33.46 -18.08
CA SER A 193 13.20 -34.87 -18.11
C SER A 193 12.97 -35.40 -19.52
N PHE A 194 12.56 -34.54 -20.45
CA PHE A 194 12.33 -34.91 -21.85
C PHE A 194 13.49 -34.55 -22.79
N ALA A 195 14.64 -34.09 -22.28
CA ALA A 195 15.76 -33.65 -23.12
C ALA A 195 16.40 -34.78 -23.96
N ASN A 196 16.31 -36.04 -23.49
CA ASN A 196 16.86 -37.22 -24.16
C ASN A 196 15.86 -37.82 -25.16
N TYR A 197 15.25 -37.00 -26.02
CA TYR A 197 14.28 -37.46 -27.03
C TYR A 197 14.96 -38.11 -28.26
N THR A 198 16.28 -38.22 -28.29
CA THR A 198 17.03 -38.94 -29.33
C THR A 198 17.58 -40.25 -28.79
N LYS A 199 17.27 -41.36 -29.46
CA LYS A 199 17.81 -42.68 -29.16
C LYS A 199 18.78 -43.11 -30.26
N THR A 200 19.97 -43.58 -29.89
CA THR A 200 20.88 -44.22 -30.83
C THR A 200 20.41 -45.65 -31.10
N GLU A 201 20.14 -45.98 -32.36
CA GLU A 201 19.93 -47.34 -32.82
C GLU A 201 21.14 -47.77 -33.67
N SER A 202 21.65 -48.97 -33.43
CA SER A 202 22.70 -49.58 -34.25
C SER A 202 22.09 -50.56 -35.22
N ILE A 203 22.41 -50.40 -36.49
CA ILE A 203 22.04 -51.34 -37.55
C ILE A 203 23.34 -51.99 -38.04
N LYS A 204 23.34 -53.32 -38.08
CA LYS A 204 24.42 -54.09 -38.70
C LYS A 204 24.17 -54.15 -40.20
N LEU A 205 25.11 -53.65 -40.99
CA LEU A 205 25.10 -53.75 -42.44
C LEU A 205 26.26 -54.63 -42.87
N LYS A 206 26.08 -55.42 -43.92
CA LYS A 206 27.18 -56.13 -44.56
C LYS A 206 27.79 -55.22 -45.63
N LYS A 207 29.11 -55.18 -45.69
CA LYS A 207 29.86 -54.40 -46.68
C LYS A 207 30.88 -55.30 -47.36
N ILE A 208 30.97 -55.16 -48.67
CA ILE A 208 32.02 -55.80 -49.47
C ILE A 208 33.32 -55.02 -49.29
N VAL A 209 34.39 -55.69 -48.86
CA VAL A 209 35.73 -55.11 -48.74
C VAL A 209 36.73 -55.92 -49.56
N ARG A 210 37.78 -55.24 -50.05
CA ARG A 210 38.87 -55.92 -50.76
C ARG A 210 39.79 -56.66 -49.81
N VAL A 211 40.26 -57.83 -50.24
CA VAL A 211 41.24 -58.67 -49.55
C VAL A 211 42.35 -59.09 -50.52
N ASP A 212 43.39 -59.75 -50.02
CA ASP A 212 44.56 -60.17 -50.80
C ASP A 212 44.39 -61.53 -51.51
N TYR A 213 43.41 -62.33 -51.09
CA TYR A 213 42.97 -63.56 -51.75
C TYR A 213 41.72 -63.35 -52.61
N HIS A 214 41.43 -64.29 -53.52
CA HIS A 214 40.20 -64.28 -54.30
C HIS A 214 39.11 -65.17 -53.69
N SER A 215 37.88 -64.69 -53.81
CA SER A 215 36.66 -65.40 -53.42
C SER A 215 35.83 -65.68 -54.66
N THR A 216 35.09 -66.78 -54.66
CA THR A 216 34.11 -67.07 -55.70
C THR A 216 32.84 -66.30 -55.41
N VAL A 217 32.46 -65.43 -56.33
CA VAL A 217 31.28 -64.57 -56.24
C VAL A 217 30.36 -64.81 -57.44
N CYS A 218 29.08 -64.53 -57.26
CA CYS A 218 28.07 -64.69 -58.31
C CYS A 218 27.68 -63.33 -58.88
N THR A 219 27.69 -63.21 -60.21
CA THR A 219 27.26 -62.00 -60.94
C THR A 219 25.86 -61.53 -60.59
N LEU A 220 24.97 -62.44 -60.18
CA LEU A 220 23.57 -62.15 -59.87
C LEU A 220 23.31 -61.89 -58.38
N HIS A 221 24.22 -62.31 -57.50
CA HIS A 221 23.96 -62.42 -56.06
C HIS A 221 24.98 -61.74 -55.17
N LEU A 222 26.08 -61.21 -55.72
CA LEU A 222 27.02 -60.40 -54.95
C LEU A 222 26.36 -59.15 -54.34
N THR A 223 25.39 -58.54 -55.03
CA THR A 223 24.60 -57.39 -54.55
C THR A 223 23.57 -57.74 -53.47
N LYS A 224 23.36 -59.03 -53.19
CA LYS A 224 22.46 -59.53 -52.12
C LYS A 224 23.23 -60.03 -50.90
N ASP A 225 24.47 -59.54 -50.71
CA ASP A 225 25.37 -59.94 -49.63
C ASP A 225 25.68 -61.44 -49.58
N ILE A 226 25.91 -62.06 -50.75
CA ILE A 226 26.31 -63.47 -50.89
C ILE A 226 27.69 -63.57 -51.52
N VAL A 227 28.66 -64.09 -50.76
CA VAL A 227 29.94 -64.60 -51.25
C VAL A 227 29.86 -66.12 -51.27
N CYS A 228 30.00 -66.73 -52.44
CA CYS A 228 29.68 -68.15 -52.64
C CYS A 228 30.75 -69.07 -52.08
N HIS A 229 32.02 -68.66 -52.12
CA HIS A 229 33.12 -69.37 -51.46
C HIS A 229 34.24 -68.37 -51.18
N GLU A 230 34.51 -68.10 -49.90
CA GLU A 230 35.59 -67.21 -49.50
C GLU A 230 36.94 -67.93 -49.57
N GLY A 231 37.97 -67.30 -50.15
CA GLY A 231 39.33 -67.88 -50.21
C GLY A 231 39.42 -69.12 -51.11
N CYS A 232 38.96 -69.01 -52.35
CA CYS A 232 38.91 -70.15 -53.26
C CYS A 232 40.32 -70.64 -53.65
N GLY A 233 40.58 -71.94 -53.52
CA GLY A 233 41.87 -72.54 -53.87
C GLY A 233 42.10 -72.79 -55.38
N LEU A 234 41.12 -72.52 -56.24
CA LEU A 234 41.26 -72.64 -57.70
C LEU A 234 42.08 -71.48 -58.27
N SER A 235 42.62 -71.62 -59.48
CA SER A 235 43.29 -70.51 -60.17
C SER A 235 42.34 -69.34 -60.43
N GLU A 236 42.85 -68.11 -60.30
CA GLU A 236 42.05 -66.88 -60.41
C GLU A 236 41.47 -66.72 -61.83
N VAL A 237 40.15 -66.50 -61.93
CA VAL A 237 39.41 -66.33 -63.19
C VAL A 237 38.36 -65.24 -62.95
N THR A 238 38.62 -64.05 -63.47
CA THR A 238 37.82 -62.84 -63.20
C THR A 238 36.62 -62.66 -64.12
N VAL A 239 36.35 -63.64 -64.99
CA VAL A 239 35.26 -63.62 -65.97
C VAL A 239 34.22 -64.70 -65.69
N SER A 240 32.94 -64.34 -65.81
CA SER A 240 31.82 -65.29 -65.78
C SER A 240 31.61 -65.98 -67.12
N GLY A 241 30.76 -67.01 -67.16
CA GLY A 241 30.41 -67.75 -68.38
C GLY A 241 31.22 -69.03 -68.60
N THR A 242 32.10 -69.38 -67.66
CA THR A 242 33.02 -70.52 -67.76
C THR A 242 32.57 -71.68 -66.88
N ASP A 243 32.99 -72.90 -67.24
CA ASP A 243 32.80 -74.10 -66.43
C ASP A 243 33.89 -74.28 -65.35
N HIS A 244 34.81 -73.30 -65.25
CA HIS A 244 35.94 -73.29 -64.29
C HIS A 244 35.49 -73.51 -62.84
N PHE A 245 34.31 -73.00 -62.49
CA PHE A 245 33.80 -73.04 -61.13
C PHE A 245 33.12 -74.35 -60.76
N LEU A 246 32.98 -75.33 -61.67
CA LEU A 246 32.42 -76.66 -61.36
C LEU A 246 33.14 -77.37 -60.20
N SER A 247 34.45 -77.14 -60.06
CA SER A 247 35.29 -77.71 -59.00
C SER A 247 35.39 -76.83 -57.76
N CYS A 248 34.72 -75.67 -57.74
CA CYS A 248 34.73 -74.80 -56.57
C CYS A 248 33.96 -75.48 -55.42
N TYR A 249 34.44 -75.32 -54.19
CA TYR A 249 33.80 -75.90 -53.00
C TYR A 249 32.32 -75.50 -52.84
N CYS A 250 31.92 -74.34 -53.35
CA CYS A 250 30.53 -73.90 -53.34
C CYS A 250 29.61 -74.75 -54.21
N MET A 251 30.11 -75.49 -55.19
CA MET A 251 29.27 -76.27 -56.09
C MET A 251 28.80 -77.57 -55.41
N GLY A 252 27.48 -77.77 -55.41
CA GLY A 252 26.85 -79.00 -54.95
C GLY A 252 26.92 -80.12 -55.99
N SER A 253 26.54 -81.33 -55.58
CA SER A 253 26.49 -82.51 -56.45
C SER A 253 25.52 -82.38 -57.64
N ASN A 254 24.54 -81.48 -57.53
CA ASN A 254 23.60 -81.13 -58.59
C ASN A 254 24.12 -80.04 -59.56
N GLN A 255 25.40 -79.66 -59.46
CA GLN A 255 26.03 -78.58 -60.23
C GLN A 255 25.38 -77.20 -60.02
N LEU A 256 24.71 -76.99 -58.90
CA LEU A 256 24.25 -75.68 -58.45
C LEU A 256 25.08 -75.24 -57.25
N CYS A 257 25.34 -73.94 -57.14
CA CYS A 257 26.01 -73.36 -55.99
C CYS A 257 25.14 -73.53 -54.74
N LYS A 258 25.73 -74.03 -53.66
CA LYS A 258 25.09 -74.25 -52.36
C LYS A 258 24.69 -72.93 -51.65
N GLU A 259 25.39 -71.84 -51.96
CA GLU A 259 25.13 -70.53 -51.34
C GLU A 259 24.09 -69.69 -52.10
N CYS A 260 24.12 -69.68 -53.44
CA CYS A 260 23.26 -68.80 -54.25
C CYS A 260 22.30 -69.51 -55.21
N GLY A 261 22.42 -70.84 -55.37
CA GLY A 261 21.57 -71.64 -56.25
C GLY A 261 21.85 -71.51 -57.76
N CYS A 262 22.81 -70.67 -58.18
CA CYS A 262 23.15 -70.52 -59.59
C CYS A 262 24.12 -71.61 -60.08
N GLY A 263 24.12 -71.86 -61.39
CA GLY A 263 25.10 -72.73 -62.03
C GLY A 263 26.53 -72.14 -62.05
N PRO A 264 27.54 -72.93 -62.45
CA PRO A 264 28.96 -72.55 -62.40
C PRO A 264 29.25 -71.30 -63.24
N LYS A 265 28.58 -71.16 -64.39
CA LYS A 265 28.77 -70.05 -65.34
C LYS A 265 28.37 -68.67 -64.78
N SER A 266 27.59 -68.61 -63.71
CA SER A 266 27.24 -67.33 -63.07
C SER A 266 28.32 -66.80 -62.13
N HIS A 267 29.40 -67.56 -61.90
CA HIS A 267 30.43 -67.25 -60.93
C HIS A 267 31.71 -66.70 -61.59
N PHE A 268 32.47 -65.92 -60.81
CA PHE A 268 33.79 -65.42 -61.13
C PHE A 268 34.59 -65.24 -59.84
N HIS A 269 35.91 -65.12 -59.95
CA HIS A 269 36.78 -64.74 -58.84
C HIS A 269 36.87 -63.22 -58.73
N ASP A 270 36.69 -62.71 -57.51
CA ASP A 270 36.99 -61.33 -57.15
C ASP A 270 37.66 -61.30 -55.77
N LYS A 271 38.52 -60.33 -55.53
CA LYS A 271 39.32 -60.23 -54.31
C LYS A 271 38.56 -59.53 -53.20
N VAL A 272 37.43 -60.14 -52.80
CA VAL A 272 36.47 -59.54 -51.87
C VAL A 272 36.00 -60.49 -50.78
N LYS A 273 35.57 -59.92 -49.65
CA LYS A 273 34.80 -60.60 -48.60
C LYS A 273 33.71 -59.70 -48.03
N LEU A 274 32.77 -60.30 -47.30
CA LEU A 274 31.76 -59.56 -46.55
C LEU A 274 32.23 -59.32 -45.12
N VAL A 275 32.19 -58.08 -44.68
CA VAL A 275 32.45 -57.70 -43.29
C VAL A 275 31.20 -57.01 -42.72
N GLU A 276 30.87 -57.31 -41.47
CA GLU A 276 29.84 -56.58 -40.73
C GLU A 276 30.37 -55.19 -40.35
N GLU A 277 29.70 -54.14 -40.81
CA GLU A 277 29.90 -52.77 -40.36
C GLU A 277 28.70 -52.37 -39.50
N THR A 278 28.97 -51.87 -38.29
CA THR A 278 27.92 -51.31 -37.45
C THR A 278 27.76 -49.83 -37.78
N LYS A 279 26.59 -49.42 -38.26
CA LYS A 279 26.25 -48.01 -38.40
C LYS A 279 25.30 -47.59 -37.29
N THR A 280 25.60 -46.46 -36.65
CA THR A 280 24.73 -45.83 -35.67
C THR A 280 23.89 -44.75 -36.35
N MET A 281 22.60 -44.73 -36.05
CA MET A 281 21.70 -43.66 -36.47
C MET A 281 20.93 -43.12 -35.26
N ASN A 282 20.64 -41.83 -35.27
CA ASN A 282 19.83 -41.21 -34.23
C ASN A 282 18.35 -41.24 -34.66
N LYS A 283 17.53 -41.91 -33.87
CA LYS A 283 16.08 -41.91 -34.03
C LYS A 283 15.46 -40.95 -33.03
N VAL A 284 14.57 -40.08 -33.52
CA VAL A 284 13.81 -39.17 -32.67
C VAL A 284 12.59 -39.90 -32.12
N LEU A 285 12.37 -39.79 -30.81
CA LEU A 285 11.18 -40.25 -30.12
C LEU A 285 10.15 -39.11 -30.17
N GLU A 286 9.29 -39.11 -31.20
CA GLU A 286 8.30 -38.05 -31.51
C GLU A 286 7.49 -37.61 -30.27
N ASP A 287 6.96 -38.55 -29.49
CA ASP A 287 6.18 -38.24 -28.29
C ASP A 287 6.99 -37.51 -27.21
N MET A 288 8.25 -37.90 -27.01
CA MET A 288 9.14 -37.21 -26.05
C MET A 288 9.55 -35.83 -26.57
N LYS A 289 9.77 -35.70 -27.89
CA LYS A 289 10.06 -34.40 -28.51
C LYS A 289 8.87 -33.45 -28.37
N ALA A 290 7.64 -33.92 -28.59
CA ALA A 290 6.43 -33.11 -28.40
C ALA A 290 6.29 -32.62 -26.94
N GLN A 291 6.57 -33.47 -25.96
CA GLN A 291 6.56 -33.09 -24.54
C GLN A 291 7.66 -32.08 -24.19
N TYR A 292 8.87 -32.27 -24.75
CA TYR A 292 9.97 -31.31 -24.61
C TYR A 292 9.60 -29.93 -25.19
N ASP A 293 9.05 -29.90 -26.40
CA ASP A 293 8.69 -28.67 -27.10
C ASP A 293 7.59 -27.91 -26.35
N ASN A 294 6.57 -28.63 -25.86
CA ASN A 294 5.52 -28.05 -25.03
C ASN A 294 6.07 -27.47 -23.72
N ALA A 295 6.90 -28.24 -23.00
CA ALA A 295 7.54 -27.77 -21.77
C ALA A 295 8.42 -26.54 -22.04
N ASN A 296 9.15 -26.50 -23.16
CA ASN A 296 9.98 -25.37 -23.55
C ASN A 296 9.14 -24.11 -23.86
N GLN A 297 8.02 -24.25 -24.57
CA GLN A 297 7.10 -23.13 -24.84
C GLN A 297 6.51 -22.57 -23.54
N GLN A 298 6.05 -23.45 -22.64
CA GLN A 298 5.52 -23.02 -21.34
C GLN A 298 6.60 -22.36 -20.48
N HIS A 299 7.82 -22.89 -20.49
CA HIS A 299 8.96 -22.34 -19.76
C HIS A 299 9.28 -20.90 -20.23
N GLN A 300 9.30 -20.67 -21.55
CA GLN A 300 9.51 -19.33 -22.11
C GLN A 300 8.38 -18.35 -21.70
N LYS A 301 7.13 -18.81 -21.71
CA LYS A 301 5.99 -18.02 -21.26
C LYS A 301 6.14 -17.62 -19.79
N TYR A 302 6.34 -18.58 -18.89
CA TYR A 302 6.48 -18.28 -17.46
C TYR A 302 7.71 -17.45 -17.14
N SER A 303 8.78 -17.55 -17.95
CA SER A 303 9.96 -16.70 -17.81
C SER A 303 9.64 -15.25 -18.16
N SER A 304 8.86 -15.04 -19.22
CA SER A 304 8.40 -13.71 -19.62
C SER A 304 7.44 -13.12 -18.59
N ASP A 305 6.48 -13.91 -18.09
CA ASP A 305 5.54 -13.50 -17.05
C ASP A 305 6.28 -13.10 -15.76
N ALA A 306 7.25 -13.92 -15.32
CA ALA A 306 8.06 -13.62 -14.14
C ALA A 306 8.84 -12.30 -14.28
N ASN A 307 9.44 -12.06 -15.45
CA ASN A 307 10.15 -10.80 -15.72
C ASN A 307 9.18 -9.59 -15.68
N ASN A 308 8.01 -9.72 -16.30
CA ASN A 308 7.00 -8.65 -16.31
C ASN A 308 6.47 -8.33 -14.91
N TYR A 309 6.19 -9.36 -14.09
CA TYR A 309 5.77 -9.17 -12.72
C TYR A 309 6.89 -8.55 -11.86
N GLN A 310 8.14 -8.97 -12.06
CA GLN A 310 9.29 -8.38 -11.37
C GLN A 310 9.45 -6.88 -11.68
N SER A 311 9.31 -6.48 -12.95
CA SER A 311 9.35 -5.06 -13.33
C SER A 311 8.17 -4.28 -12.76
N SER A 312 6.96 -4.84 -12.80
CA SER A 312 5.76 -4.21 -12.24
C SER A 312 5.88 -4.01 -10.73
N LEU A 313 6.43 -5.01 -10.03
CA LEU A 313 6.69 -4.95 -8.60
C LEU A 313 7.67 -3.82 -8.24
N ALA A 314 8.78 -3.70 -8.98
CA ALA A 314 9.76 -2.63 -8.76
C ALA A 314 9.13 -1.23 -8.97
N ASN A 315 8.29 -1.07 -10.00
CA ASN A 315 7.60 0.20 -10.28
C ASN A 315 6.61 0.56 -9.16
N LEU A 316 5.83 -0.41 -8.67
CA LEU A 316 4.88 -0.20 -7.58
C LEU A 316 5.60 0.18 -6.29
N GLN A 317 6.74 -0.45 -5.98
CA GLN A 317 7.56 -0.08 -4.82
C GLN A 317 8.10 1.34 -4.93
N ALA A 318 8.64 1.72 -6.09
CA ALA A 318 9.11 3.09 -6.33
C ALA A 318 7.98 4.12 -6.16
N ALA A 319 6.79 3.79 -6.68
CA ALA A 319 5.61 4.65 -6.56
C ALA A 319 5.11 4.77 -5.11
N ALA A 320 5.18 3.70 -4.31
CA ALA A 320 4.84 3.74 -2.89
C ALA A 320 5.85 4.59 -2.10
N ASN A 321 7.16 4.38 -2.32
CA ASN A 321 8.22 5.17 -1.68
C ASN A 321 8.10 6.67 -1.98
N ALA A 322 7.80 7.03 -3.23
CA ALA A 322 7.60 8.43 -3.60
C ALA A 322 6.42 9.08 -2.84
N LYS A 323 5.36 8.31 -2.55
CA LYS A 323 4.22 8.79 -1.75
C LYS A 323 4.58 8.92 -0.27
N TYR A 324 5.37 8.01 0.30
CA TYR A 324 5.92 8.17 1.65
C TYR A 324 6.69 9.48 1.80
N GLU A 325 7.61 9.77 0.88
CA GLU A 325 8.37 11.03 0.86
C GLU A 325 7.46 12.26 0.72
N TYR A 326 6.40 12.15 -0.10
CA TYR A 326 5.44 13.23 -0.24
C TYR A 326 4.63 13.46 1.03
N ILE A 327 4.20 12.40 1.73
CA ILE A 327 3.54 12.49 3.04
C ILE A 327 4.45 13.19 4.06
N HIS A 328 5.75 12.83 4.09
CA HIS A 328 6.74 13.47 4.94
C HIS A 328 6.81 14.98 4.69
N LYS A 329 6.92 15.37 3.42
CA LYS A 329 6.92 16.78 3.02
C LYS A 329 5.66 17.50 3.47
N LEU A 330 4.48 16.91 3.26
CA LEU A 330 3.21 17.50 3.68
C LEU A 330 3.13 17.69 5.20
N CYS A 331 3.64 16.73 5.99
CA CYS A 331 3.71 16.86 7.45
C CYS A 331 4.62 18.01 7.87
N LEU A 332 5.79 18.15 7.23
CA LEU A 332 6.71 19.27 7.47
C LEU A 332 6.08 20.61 7.13
N ASP A 333 5.40 20.72 5.98
CA ASP A 333 4.75 21.96 5.57
C ASP A 333 3.56 22.32 6.48
N LEU A 334 2.78 21.33 6.92
CA LEU A 334 1.72 21.53 7.91
C LEU A 334 2.28 22.03 9.25
N SER A 335 3.43 21.51 9.68
CA SER A 335 4.06 21.92 10.95
C SER A 335 4.49 23.40 10.97
N LYS A 336 4.74 24.00 9.79
CA LYS A 336 5.07 25.42 9.66
C LYS A 336 3.86 26.33 9.90
N ILE A 337 2.64 25.82 9.68
CA ILE A 337 1.39 26.57 9.85
C ILE A 337 0.91 26.50 11.30
N CYS A 338 0.99 25.32 11.93
CA CYS A 338 0.47 25.10 13.27
C CYS A 338 1.51 24.44 14.17
N SER A 339 2.15 25.25 15.02
CA SER A 339 3.15 24.80 15.97
C SER A 339 2.60 23.92 17.11
N ARG A 340 1.28 23.89 17.29
CA ARG A 340 0.58 23.09 18.32
C ARG A 340 -0.20 21.91 17.73
N PHE A 341 0.00 21.59 16.45
CA PHE A 341 -0.69 20.47 15.82
C PHE A 341 -0.17 19.14 16.39
N ASN A 342 -1.08 18.29 16.91
CA ASN A 342 -0.69 16.98 17.41
C ASN A 342 -0.71 15.95 16.26
N PHE A 343 0.43 15.77 15.61
CA PHE A 343 0.60 14.81 14.51
C PHE A 343 0.41 13.37 14.96
N VAL A 344 0.79 13.04 16.19
CA VAL A 344 0.60 11.70 16.76
C VAL A 344 -0.88 11.33 16.77
N ASP A 345 -1.73 12.15 17.40
CA ASP A 345 -3.16 11.86 17.49
C ASP A 345 -3.83 11.83 16.10
N GLU A 346 -3.46 12.76 15.22
CA GLU A 346 -4.08 12.85 13.89
C GLU A 346 -3.71 11.68 12.98
N LEU A 347 -2.47 11.19 13.06
CA LEU A 347 -1.98 10.12 12.20
C LEU A 347 -2.09 8.73 12.81
N HIS A 348 -2.36 8.61 14.11
CA HIS A 348 -2.36 7.33 14.83
C HIS A 348 -3.18 6.23 14.14
N ALA A 349 -4.46 6.48 13.88
CA ALA A 349 -5.34 5.48 13.25
C ALA A 349 -4.86 5.08 11.84
N ASN A 350 -4.27 6.02 11.11
CA ASN A 350 -3.75 5.77 9.77
C ASN A 350 -2.47 4.93 9.83
N ILE A 351 -1.53 5.26 10.73
CA ILE A 351 -0.30 4.51 10.96
C ILE A 351 -0.61 3.07 11.40
N GLU A 352 -1.59 2.88 12.30
CA GLU A 352 -2.03 1.53 12.70
C GLU A 352 -2.62 0.74 11.53
N SER A 353 -3.43 1.36 10.67
CA SER A 353 -3.92 0.72 9.44
C SER A 353 -2.76 0.29 8.55
N MET A 354 -1.78 1.18 8.29
CA MET A 354 -0.62 0.87 7.48
C MET A 354 0.22 -0.28 8.07
N ARG A 355 0.35 -0.34 9.41
CA ARG A 355 1.02 -1.46 10.11
C ARG A 355 0.29 -2.77 9.89
N GLN A 356 -1.04 -2.77 9.97
CA GLN A 356 -1.84 -3.96 9.72
C GLN A 356 -1.66 -4.45 8.28
N ASP A 357 -1.72 -3.54 7.31
CA ASP A 357 -1.50 -3.85 5.89
C ASP A 357 -0.09 -4.40 5.64
N ALA A 358 0.94 -3.77 6.22
CA ALA A 358 2.33 -4.22 6.08
C ALA A 358 2.53 -5.64 6.62
N ARG A 359 1.84 -6.03 7.70
CA ARG A 359 1.93 -7.40 8.26
C ARG A 359 1.37 -8.47 7.33
N THR A 360 0.46 -8.12 6.43
CA THR A 360 -0.08 -9.07 5.44
C THR A 360 0.92 -9.40 4.34
N ILE A 361 2.00 -8.61 4.21
CA ILE A 361 3.03 -8.82 3.20
C ILE A 361 3.81 -10.09 3.52
N GLN A 362 3.76 -11.07 2.61
CA GLN A 362 4.44 -12.36 2.81
C GLN A 362 5.95 -12.27 2.58
N ASN A 363 6.38 -11.46 1.61
CA ASN A 363 7.79 -11.29 1.30
C ASN A 363 8.50 -10.50 2.41
N ILE A 364 9.48 -11.15 3.06
CA ILE A 364 10.19 -10.60 4.23
C ILE A 364 10.88 -9.27 3.91
N ASN A 365 11.51 -9.13 2.75
CA ASN A 365 12.22 -7.91 2.38
C ASN A 365 11.26 -6.75 2.12
N LEU A 366 10.13 -7.05 1.46
CA LEU A 366 9.09 -6.05 1.19
C LEU A 366 8.41 -5.59 2.48
N ARG A 367 8.08 -6.54 3.36
CA ARG A 367 7.52 -6.25 4.67
C ARG A 367 8.46 -5.36 5.48
N LYS A 368 9.75 -5.71 5.56
CA LYS A 368 10.76 -4.91 6.25
C LYS A 368 10.87 -3.49 5.70
N ASN A 369 10.80 -3.32 4.38
CA ASN A 369 10.84 -2.00 3.76
C ASN A 369 9.60 -1.18 4.16
N ALA A 370 8.39 -1.74 4.00
CA ALA A 370 7.16 -1.07 4.41
C ALA A 370 7.16 -0.72 5.91
N GLU A 371 7.57 -1.64 6.78
CA GLU A 371 7.71 -1.40 8.22
C GLU A 371 8.71 -0.28 8.54
N MET A 372 9.83 -0.21 7.79
CA MET A 372 10.82 0.85 7.94
C MET A 372 10.25 2.23 7.58
N GLU A 373 9.53 2.35 6.47
CA GLU A 373 8.92 3.63 6.08
C GLU A 373 7.81 4.06 7.05
N ILE A 374 7.01 3.10 7.54
CA ILE A 374 6.00 3.37 8.59
C ILE A 374 6.68 3.87 9.88
N GLN A 375 7.79 3.26 10.30
CA GLN A 375 8.56 3.70 11.46
C GLN A 375 9.14 5.11 11.26
N ARG A 376 9.58 5.46 10.05
CA ARG A 376 10.05 6.82 9.73
C ARG A 376 8.92 7.84 9.83
N LEU A 377 7.72 7.51 9.34
CA LEU A 377 6.55 8.38 9.44
C LEU A 377 6.12 8.59 10.89
N GLU A 378 6.10 7.51 11.69
CA GLU A 378 5.77 7.57 13.11
C GLU A 378 6.81 8.40 13.88
N LYS A 379 8.11 8.19 13.60
CA LYS A 379 9.17 9.01 14.19
C LYS A 379 8.99 10.48 13.84
N LEU A 380 8.71 10.80 12.58
CA LEU A 380 8.43 12.16 12.14
C LEU A 380 7.23 12.76 12.89
N ALA A 381 6.13 12.03 13.02
CA ALA A 381 4.95 12.48 13.75
C ALA A 381 5.29 12.79 15.23
N ASN A 382 6.05 11.91 15.89
CA ASN A 382 6.53 12.12 17.24
C ASN A 382 7.44 13.35 17.35
N ASP A 383 8.44 13.49 16.47
CA ASP A 383 9.39 14.60 16.48
C ASP A 383 8.68 15.96 16.27
N LEU A 384 7.70 16.00 15.37
CA LEU A 384 6.88 17.18 15.12
C LEU A 384 5.98 17.51 16.32
N SER A 385 5.39 16.50 16.97
CA SER A 385 4.62 16.70 18.21
C SER A 385 5.48 17.06 19.43
N LEU A 386 6.76 16.64 19.49
CA LEU A 386 7.69 16.92 20.60
C LEU A 386 8.34 18.30 20.53
N LYS A 387 8.38 18.96 19.36
CA LYS A 387 8.74 20.40 19.25
C LYS A 387 7.88 21.30 20.14
N ARG A 388 6.76 20.79 20.69
CA ARG A 388 6.01 21.26 21.86
C ARG A 388 6.86 21.79 23.02
N GLY A 389 8.05 21.23 23.26
CA GLY A 389 8.79 21.43 24.52
C GLY A 389 9.99 22.39 24.52
N ARG A 390 10.48 22.89 23.37
CA ARG A 390 11.74 23.69 23.33
C ARG A 390 11.56 25.20 23.20
N THR A 391 10.37 25.68 22.85
CA THR A 391 10.07 27.12 22.71
C THR A 391 9.52 27.78 23.98
N PHE A 392 9.50 27.05 25.09
CA PHE A 392 9.25 27.60 26.43
C PHE A 392 10.46 27.32 27.32
N LYS A 393 11.50 28.14 27.18
CA LYS A 393 12.45 28.49 28.24
C LYS A 393 12.77 29.96 28.11
#